data_AF-A0A7S0KEC0-F1
#
_entry.id   AF-A0A7S0KEC0-F1
#
_cell.length_a   1.000
_cell.length_b   1.000
_cell.length_c   1.000
_cell.angle_alpha   90.00
_cell.angle_beta   90.00
_cell.angle_gamma   90.00
#
_symmetry.space_group_name_H-M   'P 1'
#
loop_
_entity.id
_entity.type
_entity.pdbx_description
1 polymer ?
#
loop_
_entity_poly.entity_id
_entity_poly.type
_entity_poly.pdbx_seq_one_letter_code
_entity_poly.pdbx_strand_id
1 'polypeptide(L)'
;MASGFGARGSEGRCAPVWREFTKCVSEADDRSSCFKFREDYVECLHHKKEFTVENEVEAERARRNDEEATKKRESLLKEMWSFSWVTDPKYAPKEGGS
;
A
#
# COMPACT_ATOMS: atom_id res chain seq x y z
N MET A 1 -15.35 19.27 -0.72
CA MET A 1 -16.32 20.11 0.01
C MET A 1 -15.60 21.33 0.52
N ALA A 2 -16.00 22.53 0.10
CA ALA A 2 -15.27 23.79 0.32
C ALA A 2 -15.72 24.57 1.58
N SER A 3 -16.56 23.98 2.44
CA SER A 3 -17.31 24.71 3.48
C SER A 3 -17.02 24.29 4.93
N GLY A 4 -16.00 23.47 5.19
CA GLY A 4 -15.60 23.09 6.57
C GLY A 4 -16.57 22.18 7.34
N PHE A 5 -17.81 22.01 6.87
CA PHE A 5 -18.80 21.10 7.44
C PHE A 5 -18.90 19.79 6.65
N GLY A 6 -18.97 18.68 7.39
CA GLY A 6 -19.20 17.34 6.85
C GLY A 6 -20.67 17.08 6.52
N ALA A 7 -20.93 15.98 5.81
CA ALA A 7 -22.28 15.60 5.36
C ALA A 7 -23.30 15.38 6.50
N ARG A 8 -22.84 15.22 7.74
CA ARG A 8 -23.67 15.03 8.94
C ARG A 8 -23.81 16.30 9.79
N GLY A 9 -23.38 17.45 9.28
CA GLY A 9 -23.37 18.72 10.02
C GLY A 9 -22.28 18.83 11.08
N SER A 10 -21.50 17.76 11.31
CA SER A 10 -20.29 17.80 12.12
C SER A 10 -19.17 18.52 11.39
N GLU A 11 -18.15 18.96 12.12
CA GLU A 11 -16.91 19.46 11.51
C GLU A 11 -16.33 18.41 10.54
N GLY A 12 -15.91 18.85 9.35
CA GLY A 12 -15.32 17.98 8.34
C GLY A 12 -13.92 17.51 8.74
N ARG A 13 -13.50 16.31 8.28
CA ARG A 13 -12.18 15.74 8.62
C ARG A 13 -10.99 16.68 8.38
N CYS A 14 -11.04 17.43 7.27
CA CYS A 14 -9.98 18.37 6.88
C CYS A 14 -10.27 19.83 7.29
N ALA A 15 -11.28 20.09 8.13
CA ALA A 15 -11.65 21.44 8.53
C ALA A 15 -10.57 22.16 9.36
N PRO A 16 -9.79 21.51 10.24
CA PRO A 16 -8.65 22.15 10.90
C PRO A 16 -7.59 22.63 9.91
N VAL A 17 -7.23 21.79 8.93
CA VAL A 17 -6.25 22.13 7.88
C VAL A 17 -6.76 23.26 6.98
N TRP A 18 -8.06 23.25 6.66
CA TRP A 18 -8.71 24.34 5.95
C TRP A 18 -8.63 25.68 6.73
N ARG A 19 -8.84 25.65 8.05
CA ARG A 19 -8.74 26.85 8.90
C ARG A 19 -7.35 27.46 8.83
N GLU A 20 -6.29 26.66 8.94
CA GLU A 20 -4.90 27.12 8.80
C GLU A 20 -4.63 27.73 7.43
N PHE A 21 -5.11 27.10 6.35
CA PHE A 21 -5.00 27.66 5.00
C PHE A 21 -5.73 29.01 4.88
N THR A 22 -6.97 29.10 5.34
CA THR A 22 -7.74 30.35 5.28
C THR A 22 -7.13 31.45 6.14
N LYS A 23 -6.52 31.10 7.28
CA LYS A 23 -5.81 32.03 8.13
C LYS A 23 -4.60 32.62 7.41
N CYS A 24 -3.76 31.76 6.81
CA CYS A 24 -2.64 32.22 6.01
C CYS A 24 -3.07 33.16 4.87
N VAL A 25 -4.11 32.77 4.11
CA VAL A 25 -4.62 33.58 2.99
C VAL A 25 -5.20 34.92 3.45
N SER A 26 -5.71 34.99 4.68
CA SER A 26 -6.28 36.23 5.24
C SER A 26 -5.21 37.17 5.79
N GLU A 27 -4.07 36.64 6.24
CA GLU A 27 -2.97 37.42 6.84
C GLU A 27 -1.87 37.79 5.82
N ALA A 28 -1.76 37.07 4.70
CA ALA A 28 -0.69 37.27 3.72
C ALA A 28 -1.04 38.30 2.63
N ASP A 29 -0.09 39.19 2.32
CA ASP A 29 -0.17 40.13 1.18
C ASP A 29 -0.18 39.40 -0.16
N ASP A 30 0.60 38.33 -0.28
CA ASP A 30 0.63 37.46 -1.46
C ASP A 30 0.09 36.05 -1.12
N ARG A 31 -1.01 35.69 -1.79
CA ARG A 31 -1.65 34.37 -1.66
C ARG A 31 -0.76 33.22 -2.11
N SER A 32 0.25 33.47 -2.95
CA SER A 32 1.20 32.45 -3.39
C SER A 32 2.05 31.90 -2.23
N SER A 33 2.30 32.73 -1.21
CA SER A 33 3.07 32.35 -0.02
C SER A 33 2.42 31.22 0.80
N CYS A 34 1.10 31.09 0.70
CA CYS A 34 0.30 30.07 1.40
C CYS A 34 0.21 28.72 0.66
N PHE A 35 1.04 28.51 -0.38
CA PHE A 35 1.02 27.30 -1.18
C PHE A 35 1.21 26.02 -0.36
N LYS A 36 2.06 26.03 0.67
CA LYS A 36 2.28 24.87 1.55
C LYS A 36 0.99 24.43 2.25
N PHE A 37 0.27 25.36 2.87
CA PHE A 37 -1.02 25.09 3.51
C PHE A 37 -2.08 24.61 2.51
N ARG A 38 -2.02 25.13 1.27
CA ARG A 38 -2.88 24.65 0.18
C ARG A 38 -2.57 23.19 -0.17
N GLU A 39 -1.30 22.83 -0.28
CA GLU A 39 -0.90 21.45 -0.53
C GLU A 39 -1.39 20.51 0.56
N ASP A 40 -1.24 20.88 1.83
CA ASP A 40 -1.69 20.06 2.96
C ASP A 40 -3.22 19.87 2.96
N TYR A 41 -3.98 20.91 2.62
CA TYR A 41 -5.43 20.80 2.49
C TYR A 41 -5.85 19.88 1.33
N VAL A 42 -5.20 20.00 0.17
CA VAL A 42 -5.46 19.16 -1.01
C VAL A 42 -5.02 17.71 -0.75
N GLU A 43 -3.92 17.53 -0.01
CA GLU A 43 -3.45 16.23 0.45
C GLU A 43 -4.50 15.59 1.35
N CYS A 44 -4.97 16.24 2.40
CA CYS A 44 -6.04 15.70 3.27
C CYS A 44 -7.34 15.38 2.51
N LEU A 45 -7.65 16.10 1.43
CA LEU A 45 -8.85 15.81 0.63
C LEU A 45 -8.71 14.56 -0.24
N HIS A 46 -7.51 14.28 -0.75
CA HIS A 46 -7.29 13.27 -1.80
C HIS A 46 -6.33 12.14 -1.40
N HIS A 47 -5.62 12.28 -0.29
CA HIS A 47 -4.64 11.35 0.27
C HIS A 47 -3.64 10.80 -0.76
N LYS A 48 -3.30 11.59 -1.79
CA LYS A 48 -2.47 11.10 -2.91
C LYS A 48 -1.08 10.70 -2.46
N LYS A 49 -0.47 11.51 -1.57
CA LYS A 49 0.89 11.25 -1.07
C LYS A 49 0.87 10.01 -0.17
N GLU A 50 -0.11 9.90 0.72
CA GLU A 50 -0.32 8.71 1.57
C GLU A 50 -0.50 7.43 0.75
N PHE A 51 -1.42 7.41 -0.22
CA PHE A 51 -1.63 6.24 -1.08
C PHE A 51 -0.39 5.85 -1.88
N THR A 52 0.45 6.83 -2.27
CA THR A 52 1.71 6.52 -2.97
C THR A 52 2.64 5.74 -2.07
N VAL A 53 2.85 6.21 -0.83
CA VAL A 53 3.71 5.53 0.15
C VAL A 53 3.15 4.17 0.52
N GLU A 54 1.84 4.07 0.74
CA GLU A 54 1.20 2.79 1.06
C GLU A 54 1.38 1.75 -0.05
N ASN A 55 1.19 2.14 -1.31
CA ASN A 55 1.40 1.26 -2.45
C ASN A 55 2.86 0.80 -2.58
N GLU A 56 3.83 1.70 -2.33
CA GLU A 56 5.25 1.35 -2.34
C GLU A 56 5.59 0.34 -1.23
N VAL A 57 5.06 0.55 -0.02
CA VAL A 57 5.26 -0.36 1.11
C VAL A 57 4.62 -1.72 0.85
N GLU A 58 3.41 -1.76 0.30
CA GLU A 58 2.72 -3.01 -0.03
C GLU A 58 3.40 -3.76 -1.17
N ALA A 59 3.90 -3.07 -2.20
CA ALA A 59 4.69 -3.68 -3.27
C ALA A 59 5.97 -4.33 -2.73
N GLU A 60 6.67 -3.64 -1.83
CA GLU A 60 7.87 -4.18 -1.18
C GLU A 60 7.56 -5.38 -0.28
N ARG A 61 6.46 -5.31 0.49
CA ARG A 61 6.00 -6.44 1.30
C ARG A 61 5.67 -7.66 0.44
N ALA A 62 4.96 -7.47 -0.67
CA ALA A 62 4.63 -8.54 -1.61
C ALA A 62 5.90 -9.20 -2.16
N ARG A 63 6.88 -8.41 -2.62
CA ARG A 63 8.16 -8.93 -3.12
C ARG A 63 8.86 -9.80 -2.08
N ARG A 64 8.96 -9.32 -0.84
CA ARG A 64 9.60 -10.07 0.26
C ARG A 64 8.87 -11.37 0.58
N ASN A 65 7.54 -11.34 0.58
CA ASN A 65 6.71 -12.52 0.83
C ASN A 65 6.89 -13.57 -0.29
N ASP A 66 6.98 -13.15 -1.55
CA ASP A 66 7.20 -14.04 -2.69
C ASP A 66 8.60 -14.68 -2.65
N GLU A 67 9.63 -13.92 -2.28
CA GLU A 67 10.99 -14.46 -2.05
C GLU A 67 11.02 -15.48 -0.90
N GLU A 68 10.28 -15.22 0.19
CA GLU A 68 10.16 -16.18 1.28
C GLU A 68 9.37 -17.42 0.88
N ALA A 69 8.29 -17.25 0.10
CA ALA A 69 7.47 -18.35 -0.40
C ALA A 69 8.24 -19.25 -1.36
N THR A 70 9.05 -18.68 -2.25
CA THR A 70 9.93 -19.44 -3.16
C THR A 70 11.00 -20.22 -2.40
N LYS A 71 11.69 -19.60 -1.43
CA LYS A 71 12.66 -20.30 -0.57
C LYS A 71 12.02 -21.45 0.22
N LYS A 72 10.84 -21.22 0.81
CA LYS A 72 10.08 -22.27 1.52
C LYS A 72 9.65 -23.38 0.56
N ARG A 73 9.20 -23.05 -0.65
CA ARG A 73 8.84 -24.03 -1.66
C ARG A 73 10.03 -24.89 -2.04
N GLU A 74 11.19 -24.29 -2.29
CA GLU A 74 12.43 -25.01 -2.61
C GLU A 74 12.90 -25.90 -1.45
N SER A 75 12.84 -25.42 -0.21
CA SER A 75 13.20 -26.23 0.96
C SER A 75 12.25 -27.41 1.14
N LEU A 76 10.94 -27.19 1.03
CA LEU A 76 9.93 -28.24 1.10
C LEU A 76 10.07 -29.25 -0.03
N LEU A 77 10.37 -28.79 -1.26
CA LEU A 77 10.65 -29.68 -2.38
C LEU A 77 11.89 -30.52 -2.11
N LYS A 78 12.98 -29.92 -1.61
CA LYS A 78 14.21 -30.66 -1.28
C LYS A 78 13.96 -31.70 -0.19
N GLU A 79 13.22 -31.35 0.85
CA GLU A 79 12.80 -32.28 1.89
C GLU A 79 11.93 -33.39 1.31
N MET A 80 10.91 -33.07 0.52
CA MET A 80 10.05 -34.04 -0.16
C MET A 80 10.86 -35.04 -1.00
N TRP A 81 11.84 -34.55 -1.78
CA TRP A 81 12.72 -35.38 -2.59
C TRP A 81 13.70 -36.25 -1.78
N SER A 82 13.89 -35.97 -0.50
CA SER A 82 14.72 -36.80 0.39
C SER A 82 14.00 -38.04 0.92
N PHE A 83 12.67 -38.13 0.79
CA PHE A 83 11.91 -39.28 1.25
C PHE A 83 12.05 -40.48 0.30
N SER A 84 12.34 -41.65 0.86
CA SER A 84 12.72 -42.85 0.08
C SER A 84 11.66 -43.35 -0.90
N TRP A 85 10.37 -43.10 -0.61
CA TRP A 85 9.26 -43.51 -1.47
C TRP A 85 9.04 -42.59 -2.68
N VAL A 86 9.63 -41.38 -2.70
CA VAL A 86 9.49 -40.44 -3.83
C VAL A 86 10.32 -40.89 -5.04
N THR A 87 11.47 -41.50 -4.81
CA THR A 87 12.36 -42.02 -5.87
C THR A 87 12.17 -43.52 -6.10
N ASP A 88 11.23 -44.16 -5.40
CA ASP A 88 11.02 -45.61 -5.49
C ASP A 88 10.38 -45.96 -6.85
N PRO A 89 11.03 -46.81 -7.68
CA PRO A 89 10.52 -47.24 -8.99
C PRO A 89 9.12 -47.86 -8.95
N LYS A 90 8.70 -48.40 -7.80
CA LYS A 90 7.36 -48.96 -7.59
C LYS A 90 6.26 -47.91 -7.78
N TYR A 91 6.52 -46.66 -7.40
CA TYR A 91 5.57 -45.55 -7.46
C TYR A 91 5.85 -44.58 -8.61
N ALA A 92 6.89 -44.82 -9.41
CA ALA A 92 7.18 -44.04 -10.60
C ALA A 92 5.98 -44.08 -11.57
N PRO A 93 5.61 -42.95 -12.21
CA PRO A 93 4.58 -42.96 -13.23
C PRO A 93 4.99 -43.94 -14.32
N LYS A 94 4.17 -44.97 -14.57
CA LYS A 94 4.45 -45.92 -15.62
C LYS A 94 4.42 -45.16 -16.93
N GLU A 95 5.55 -45.11 -17.64
CA GLU A 95 5.60 -44.54 -18.97
C GLU A 95 4.49 -45.20 -19.79
N GLY A 96 3.53 -44.39 -20.22
CA GLY A 96 2.37 -44.84 -20.97
C GLY A 96 2.87 -45.57 -22.21
N GLY A 97 2.55 -46.86 -22.30
CA GLY A 97 2.65 -47.61 -23.53
C GLY A 97 1.79 -46.93 -24.61
N SER A 98 2.39 -46.77 -25.79
CA SER A 98 1.71 -46.46 -27.04
C SER A 98 0.67 -47.53 -27.41
#